data_AF-A0A8S3DI29-F1
#
_entry.id   AF-A0A8S3DI29-F1
#
_cell.length_a   1.000
_cell.length_b   1.000
_cell.length_c   1.000
_cell.angle_alpha   90.00
_cell.angle_beta   90.00
_cell.angle_gamma   90.00
#
_symmetry.space_group_name_H-M   'P 1'
#
loop_
_entity.id
_entity.type
_entity.pdbx_description
1 polymer ?
#
loop_
_entity_poly.entity_id
_entity_poly.type
_entity_poly.pdbx_seq_one_letter_code
_entity_poly.pdbx_strand_id
1 'polypeptide(L)'
;MANVTWDEIRNLRADFLNLQLTETANKLSERNCVELIGLLVKEGLLNVIYTTDGKDIITEQRLIREILDEIYANGGRINIVDLAQHLRIDLSYIENKIGDVCKEDSTLQFTLGQFISADYTNRLIEEITDILLERGLIAFSELIRQFDLPTEYLNSILTNRIIGSSQHNIKYESGTLYTENYVRLQQNILIGYLQGALLPLRVNELI
;
A
#
# COMPACT_ATOMS: atom_id res chain seq x y z
N MET A 1 -21.42 -11.76 43.87
CA MET A 1 -21.99 -11.52 42.52
C MET A 1 -23.49 -11.72 42.66
N ALA A 2 -24.18 -10.68 43.13
CA ALA A 2 -25.56 -10.74 43.55
C ALA A 2 -26.48 -10.45 42.35
N ASN A 3 -27.47 -11.32 42.19
CA ASN A 3 -28.64 -11.24 41.31
C ASN A 3 -28.92 -9.83 40.78
N VAL A 4 -28.66 -9.63 39.48
CA VAL A 4 -29.34 -8.59 38.70
C VAL A 4 -30.82 -8.72 39.04
N THR A 5 -31.35 -7.74 39.76
CA THR A 5 -32.67 -7.83 40.37
C THR A 5 -33.68 -7.87 39.23
N TRP A 6 -34.64 -8.78 39.31
CA TRP A 6 -35.70 -8.91 38.30
C TRP A 6 -36.41 -7.57 37.98
N ASP A 7 -36.37 -6.63 38.94
CA ASP A 7 -36.87 -5.27 38.81
C ASP A 7 -36.03 -4.39 37.87
N GLU A 8 -34.70 -4.53 37.83
CA GLU A 8 -33.84 -3.82 36.88
C GLU A 8 -34.11 -4.28 35.44
N ILE A 9 -34.27 -5.59 35.21
CA ILE A 9 -34.62 -6.14 33.89
C ILE A 9 -36.00 -5.65 33.45
N ARG A 10 -36.95 -5.55 34.39
CA ARG A 10 -38.30 -5.04 34.12
C ARG A 10 -38.29 -3.55 33.79
N ASN A 11 -37.49 -2.75 34.49
CA ASN A 11 -37.31 -1.33 34.19
C ASN A 11 -36.62 -1.12 32.84
N LEU A 12 -35.53 -1.85 32.55
CA LEU A 12 -34.87 -1.82 31.25
C LEU A 12 -35.82 -2.20 30.10
N ARG A 13 -36.70 -3.20 30.31
CA ARG A 13 -37.75 -3.54 29.33
C ARG A 13 -38.77 -2.43 29.16
N ALA A 14 -39.21 -1.81 30.25
CA ALA A 14 -40.15 -0.69 30.19
C ALA A 14 -39.54 0.52 29.47
N ASP A 15 -38.28 0.84 29.76
CA ASP A 15 -37.53 1.90 29.09
C ASP A 15 -37.32 1.59 27.61
N PHE A 16 -36.96 0.36 27.26
CA PHE A 16 -36.84 -0.07 25.86
C PHE A 16 -38.17 0.02 25.12
N LEU A 17 -39.27 -0.37 25.77
CA LEU A 17 -40.62 -0.29 25.19
C LEU A 17 -41.06 1.17 25.02
N ASN A 18 -40.75 2.03 26.00
CA ASN A 18 -40.98 3.47 25.92
C ASN A 18 -40.15 4.08 24.79
N LEU A 19 -38.88 3.68 24.62
CA LEU A 19 -38.02 4.12 23.53
C LEU A 19 -38.52 3.65 22.15
N GLN A 20 -39.14 2.47 22.07
CA GLN A 20 -39.79 1.99 20.85
C GLN A 20 -41.10 2.71 20.53
N LEU A 21 -41.88 3.08 21.56
CA LEU A 21 -43.16 3.78 21.44
C LEU A 21 -43.00 5.28 21.22
N THR A 22 -41.89 5.87 21.69
CA THR A 22 -41.47 7.20 21.26
C THR A 22 -41.04 7.11 19.80
N GLU A 23 -42.02 7.16 18.89
CA GLU A 23 -41.75 7.44 17.50
C GLU A 23 -41.03 8.78 17.42
N THR A 24 -39.75 8.73 17.09
CA THR A 24 -38.96 9.92 16.76
C THR A 24 -39.75 10.71 15.71
N ALA A 25 -40.21 11.91 16.08
CA ALA A 25 -41.18 12.71 15.31
C ALA A 25 -40.76 13.02 13.86
N ASN A 26 -39.51 12.78 13.50
CA ASN A 26 -38.97 12.95 12.15
C ASN A 26 -38.27 11.68 11.68
N LYS A 27 -38.99 10.57 11.54
CA LYS A 27 -38.53 9.51 10.62
C LYS A 27 -38.70 10.03 9.20
N LEU A 28 -37.66 10.67 8.67
CA LEU A 28 -37.56 10.87 7.24
C LEU A 28 -37.62 9.48 6.59
N SER A 29 -38.66 9.26 5.79
CA SER A 29 -38.72 8.07 4.96
C SER A 29 -37.54 8.12 3.98
N GLU A 30 -37.01 6.96 3.62
CA GLU A 30 -35.88 6.85 2.68
C GLU A 30 -36.19 7.58 1.35
N ARG A 31 -37.46 7.55 0.91
CA ARG A 31 -37.96 8.31 -0.25
C ARG A 31 -37.82 9.82 -0.06
N ASN A 32 -38.19 10.35 1.10
CA ASN A 32 -38.07 11.79 1.38
C ASN A 32 -36.60 12.23 1.43
N CYS A 33 -35.69 11.39 1.93
CA CYS A 33 -34.24 11.66 1.89
C CYS A 33 -33.73 11.74 0.44
N VAL A 34 -34.13 10.79 -0.42
CA VAL A 34 -33.72 10.80 -1.84
C VAL A 34 -34.26 12.03 -2.57
N GLU A 35 -35.52 12.43 -2.31
CA GLU A 35 -36.08 13.65 -2.90
C GLU A 35 -35.34 14.92 -2.44
N LEU A 36 -35.02 15.02 -1.15
CA LEU A 36 -34.26 16.16 -0.63
C LEU A 36 -32.86 16.24 -1.22
N ILE A 37 -32.16 15.11 -1.34
CA ILE A 37 -30.84 15.07 -1.98
C ILE A 37 -30.96 15.44 -3.46
N GLY A 38 -31.98 14.93 -4.17
CA GLY A 38 -32.25 15.29 -5.56
C GLY A 38 -32.54 16.79 -5.75
N LEU A 39 -33.24 17.42 -4.80
CA LEU A 39 -33.46 18.87 -4.79
C LEU A 39 -32.15 19.63 -4.55
N LEU A 40 -31.31 19.19 -3.62
CA LEU A 40 -30.00 19.82 -3.35
C LEU A 40 -29.03 19.71 -4.53
N VAL A 41 -29.06 18.59 -5.26
CA VAL A 41 -28.29 18.42 -6.50
C VAL A 41 -28.80 19.34 -7.61
N LYS A 42 -30.14 19.49 -7.76
CA LYS A 42 -30.74 20.42 -8.75
C LYS A 42 -30.38 21.88 -8.49
N GLU A 43 -30.31 22.28 -7.23
CA GLU A 43 -29.88 23.62 -6.81
C GLU A 43 -28.35 23.82 -6.93
N GLY A 44 -27.59 22.78 -7.34
CA GLY A 44 -26.15 22.85 -7.55
C GLY A 44 -25.32 22.97 -6.28
N LEU A 45 -25.93 22.74 -5.11
CA LEU A 45 -25.29 22.85 -3.80
C LEU A 45 -24.49 21.60 -3.43
N LEU A 46 -24.76 20.47 -4.08
CA LEU A 46 -24.18 19.17 -3.73
C LEU A 46 -23.73 18.41 -5.00
N ASN A 47 -22.44 18.12 -5.10
CA ASN A 47 -21.92 17.15 -6.06
C ASN A 47 -21.89 15.77 -5.43
N VAL A 48 -22.72 14.87 -5.95
CA VAL A 48 -22.87 13.50 -5.47
C VAL A 48 -22.43 12.53 -6.56
N ILE A 49 -21.65 11.53 -6.17
CA ILE A 49 -21.32 10.38 -6.99
C ILE A 49 -22.26 9.24 -6.58
N TYR A 50 -22.90 8.62 -7.57
CA TYR A 50 -23.71 7.43 -7.34
C TYR A 50 -22.82 6.19 -7.49
N THR A 51 -23.00 5.24 -6.58
CA THR A 51 -22.42 3.91 -6.71
C THR A 51 -23.06 3.13 -7.86
N THR A 52 -22.38 2.10 -8.34
CA THR A 52 -22.88 1.19 -9.39
C THR A 52 -24.20 0.51 -9.01
N ASP A 53 -24.44 0.31 -7.71
CA ASP A 53 -25.69 -0.21 -7.16
C ASP A 53 -26.82 0.85 -7.10
N GLY A 54 -26.51 2.13 -7.36
CA GLY A 54 -27.45 3.25 -7.41
C GLY A 54 -28.12 3.63 -6.07
N LYS A 55 -27.78 2.92 -4.99
CA LYS A 55 -28.34 3.10 -3.65
C LYS A 55 -27.51 4.02 -2.77
N ASP A 56 -26.18 3.97 -2.91
CA ASP A 56 -25.29 4.74 -2.07
C ASP A 56 -24.86 6.02 -2.78
N ILE A 57 -25.03 7.12 -2.04
CA ILE A 57 -24.74 8.50 -2.41
C ILE A 57 -23.44 8.86 -1.69
N ILE A 58 -22.37 9.05 -2.45
CA ILE A 58 -21.04 9.33 -1.89
C ILE A 58 -20.62 10.75 -2.27
N THR A 59 -20.18 11.51 -1.27
CA THR A 59 -19.58 12.84 -1.47
C THR A 59 -18.13 12.68 -1.90
N GLU A 60 -17.64 13.60 -2.74
CA GLU A 60 -16.24 13.59 -3.22
C GLU A 60 -15.20 13.51 -2.09
N GLN A 61 -15.41 14.23 -0.98
CA GLN A 61 -14.50 14.20 0.18
C GLN A 61 -14.50 12.85 0.90
N ARG A 62 -15.65 12.16 0.90
CA ARG A 62 -15.77 10.85 1.52
C ARG A 62 -15.08 9.79 0.66
N LEU A 63 -15.24 9.90 -0.66
CA LEU A 63 -14.55 9.04 -1.61
C LEU A 63 -13.03 9.08 -1.42
N ILE A 64 -12.45 10.27 -1.25
CA ILE A 64 -10.99 10.38 -1.03
C ILE A 64 -10.57 9.62 0.23
N ARG A 65 -11.28 9.79 1.35
CA ARG A 65 -10.96 9.06 2.59
C ARG A 65 -11.11 7.55 2.43
N GLU A 66 -12.19 7.09 1.79
CA GLU A 66 -12.38 5.66 1.55
C GLU A 66 -11.28 5.07 0.67
N ILE A 67 -10.81 5.82 -0.34
CA ILE A 67 -9.66 5.41 -1.16
C ILE A 67 -8.40 5.26 -0.30
N LEU A 68 -8.13 6.22 0.59
CA LEU A 68 -6.97 6.17 1.49
C LEU A 68 -7.07 4.97 2.44
N ASP A 69 -8.22 4.79 3.07
CA ASP A 69 -8.46 3.67 4.00
C ASP A 69 -8.27 2.31 3.30
N GLU A 70 -8.74 2.17 2.06
CA GLU A 70 -8.53 0.96 1.24
C GLU A 70 -7.05 0.75 0.85
N ILE A 71 -6.30 1.82 0.56
CA ILE A 71 -4.86 1.72 0.30
C ILE A 71 -4.13 1.23 1.56
N TYR A 72 -4.47 1.77 2.73
CA TYR A 72 -3.88 1.35 4.00
C TYR A 72 -4.27 -0.09 4.37
N ALA A 73 -5.53 -0.48 4.16
CA ALA A 73 -6.03 -1.83 4.41
C ALA A 73 -5.30 -2.88 3.55
N ASN A 74 -5.01 -2.55 2.28
CA ASN A 74 -4.31 -3.42 1.34
C ASN A 74 -2.77 -3.33 1.44
N GLY A 75 -2.25 -2.79 2.54
CA GLY A 75 -0.81 -2.80 2.81
C GLY A 75 0.01 -1.83 1.95
N GLY A 76 -0.65 -0.84 1.31
CA GLY A 76 0.01 0.25 0.58
C GLY A 76 0.19 0.02 -0.91
N ARG A 77 -0.32 -1.07 -1.50
CA ARG A 77 -0.38 -1.28 -2.95
C ARG A 77 -1.78 -1.73 -3.38
N ILE A 78 -2.43 -1.00 -4.28
CA ILE A 78 -3.72 -1.40 -4.84
C ILE A 78 -3.87 -0.97 -6.30
N ASN A 79 -4.45 -1.84 -7.12
CA ASN A 79 -4.83 -1.53 -8.51
C ASN A 79 -6.17 -0.77 -8.53
N ILE A 80 -6.35 0.19 -9.44
CA ILE A 80 -7.63 0.91 -9.57
C ILE A 80 -8.79 -0.05 -9.84
N VAL A 81 -8.57 -1.12 -10.62
CA VAL A 81 -9.64 -2.08 -10.92
C VAL A 81 -10.12 -2.77 -9.65
N ASP A 82 -9.20 -3.18 -8.78
CA ASP A 82 -9.53 -3.82 -7.51
C ASP A 82 -10.15 -2.80 -6.55
N LEU A 83 -9.62 -1.57 -6.49
CA LEU A 83 -10.19 -0.48 -5.72
C LEU A 83 -11.64 -0.18 -6.13
N ALA A 84 -11.93 -0.15 -7.44
CA ALA A 84 -13.27 0.04 -7.98
C ALA A 84 -14.24 -1.09 -7.58
N GLN A 85 -13.74 -2.33 -7.49
CA GLN A 85 -14.54 -3.47 -7.02
C GLN A 85 -14.83 -3.39 -5.52
N HIS A 86 -13.82 -3.03 -4.70
CA HIS A 86 -14.01 -2.89 -3.25
C HIS A 86 -14.97 -1.76 -2.90
N LEU A 87 -14.80 -0.60 -3.55
CA LEU A 87 -15.66 0.57 -3.33
C LEU A 87 -17.00 0.48 -4.06
N ARG A 88 -17.14 -0.42 -5.05
CA ARG A 88 -18.31 -0.54 -5.95
C ARG A 88 -18.65 0.76 -6.69
N ILE A 89 -17.62 1.49 -7.09
CA ILE A 89 -17.72 2.78 -7.78
C ILE A 89 -17.16 2.63 -9.19
N ASP A 90 -17.76 3.33 -10.15
CA ASP A 90 -17.25 3.32 -11.53
C ASP A 90 -15.81 3.86 -11.60
N LEU A 91 -14.99 3.18 -12.39
CA LEU A 91 -13.59 3.49 -12.63
C LEU A 91 -13.37 4.95 -13.03
N SER A 92 -14.26 5.51 -13.86
CA SER A 92 -14.14 6.88 -14.36
C SER A 92 -14.22 7.95 -13.26
N TYR A 93 -14.97 7.70 -12.18
CA TYR A 93 -15.00 8.64 -11.05
C TYR A 93 -13.72 8.58 -10.24
N ILE A 94 -13.19 7.38 -10.04
CA ILE A 94 -11.93 7.18 -9.34
C ILE A 94 -10.79 7.84 -10.13
N GLU A 95 -10.72 7.63 -11.45
CA GLU A 95 -9.67 8.21 -12.32
C GLU A 95 -9.60 9.73 -12.24
N ASN A 96 -10.75 10.40 -12.28
CA ASN A 96 -10.82 11.85 -12.14
C ASN A 96 -10.38 12.33 -10.75
N LYS A 97 -10.51 11.49 -9.72
CA LYS A 97 -10.16 11.80 -8.32
C LYS A 97 -8.75 11.43 -7.92
N ILE A 98 -8.04 10.60 -8.69
CA ILE A 98 -6.60 10.30 -8.46
C ILE A 98 -5.80 11.59 -8.28
N GLY A 99 -6.05 12.60 -9.13
CA GLY A 99 -5.32 13.86 -9.09
C GLY A 99 -5.56 14.69 -7.83
N ASP A 100 -6.69 14.53 -7.16
CA ASP A 100 -6.99 15.20 -5.89
C ASP A 100 -6.44 14.40 -4.71
N VAL A 101 -6.53 13.06 -4.75
CA VAL A 101 -5.92 12.16 -3.76
C VAL A 101 -4.41 12.38 -3.68
N CYS A 102 -3.71 12.47 -4.81
CA CYS A 102 -2.26 12.74 -4.84
C CYS A 102 -1.87 14.13 -4.30
N LYS A 103 -2.79 15.10 -4.28
CA LYS A 103 -2.53 16.42 -3.68
C LYS A 103 -2.72 16.39 -2.16
N GLU A 104 -3.70 15.63 -1.69
CA GLU A 104 -4.02 15.51 -0.26
C GLU A 104 -2.93 14.69 0.45
N ASP A 105 -2.46 13.61 -0.18
CA ASP A 105 -1.34 12.80 0.31
C ASP A 105 -0.17 12.78 -0.67
N SER A 106 0.85 13.59 -0.38
CA SER A 106 2.10 13.65 -1.16
C SER A 106 2.97 12.38 -1.03
N THR A 107 2.58 11.45 -0.17
CA THR A 107 3.28 10.17 0.07
C THR A 107 2.83 9.08 -0.91
N LEU A 108 1.72 9.28 -1.60
CA LEU A 108 1.18 8.34 -2.57
C LEU A 108 1.75 8.62 -3.96
N GLN A 109 2.26 7.57 -4.59
CA GLN A 109 2.67 7.59 -5.98
C GLN A 109 1.69 6.79 -6.81
N PHE A 110 1.22 7.39 -7.89
CA PHE A 110 0.37 6.73 -8.86
C PHE A 110 1.21 6.29 -10.07
N THR A 111 1.31 4.98 -10.30
CA THR A 111 2.08 4.41 -11.42
C THR A 111 1.25 3.38 -12.17
N LEU A 112 1.07 3.56 -13.49
CA LEU A 112 0.45 2.59 -14.42
C LEU A 112 -0.86 1.95 -13.91
N GLY A 113 -1.76 2.73 -13.31
CA GLY A 113 -3.04 2.19 -12.81
C GLY A 113 -3.00 1.65 -11.38
N GLN A 114 -1.89 1.80 -10.67
CA GLN A 114 -1.70 1.35 -9.30
C GLN A 114 -1.35 2.52 -8.39
N PHE A 115 -1.93 2.51 -7.19
CA PHE A 115 -1.50 3.35 -6.08
C PHE A 115 -0.43 2.62 -5.28
N ILE A 116 0.65 3.33 -4.99
CA ILE A 116 1.77 2.82 -4.21
C ILE A 116 2.10 3.85 -3.13
N SER A 117 2.01 3.43 -1.87
CA SER A 117 2.39 4.24 -0.72
C SER A 117 3.90 4.24 -0.51
N ALA A 118 4.44 5.37 -0.04
CA ALA A 118 5.84 5.48 0.37
C ALA A 118 6.24 4.41 1.40
N ASP A 119 5.35 4.05 2.34
CA ASP A 119 5.63 3.01 3.33
C ASP A 119 5.84 1.64 2.70
N TYR A 120 5.06 1.32 1.66
CA TYR A 120 5.25 0.10 0.89
C TYR A 120 6.60 0.11 0.17
N THR A 121 6.99 1.24 -0.43
CA THR A 121 8.31 1.36 -1.07
C THR A 121 9.45 1.20 -0.09
N ASN A 122 9.32 1.70 1.14
CA ASN A 122 10.35 1.56 2.17
C ASN A 122 10.53 0.11 2.58
N ARG A 123 9.42 -0.61 2.84
CA ARG A 123 9.47 -2.06 3.15
C ARG A 123 10.08 -2.87 2.02
N LEU A 124 9.69 -2.58 0.77
CA LEU A 124 10.31 -3.22 -0.40
C LEU A 124 11.82 -2.98 -0.45
N ILE A 125 12.29 -1.77 -0.16
CA ILE A 125 13.72 -1.46 -0.15
C ILE A 125 14.43 -2.24 0.96
N GLU A 126 13.85 -2.34 2.15
CA GLU A 126 14.40 -3.14 3.26
C GLU A 126 14.51 -4.61 2.86
N GLU A 127 13.44 -5.21 2.33
CA GLU A 127 13.45 -6.59 1.86
C GLU A 127 14.48 -6.83 0.75
N ILE A 128 14.55 -5.95 -0.25
CA ILE A 128 15.56 -6.05 -1.31
C ILE A 128 16.98 -5.96 -0.73
N THR A 129 17.19 -5.08 0.25
CA THR A 129 18.49 -4.90 0.90
C THR A 129 18.88 -6.16 1.67
N ASP A 130 17.96 -6.75 2.43
CA ASP A 130 18.20 -7.99 3.18
C ASP A 130 18.57 -9.15 2.25
N ILE A 131 17.84 -9.34 1.15
CA ILE A 131 18.16 -10.39 0.17
C ILE A 131 19.55 -10.12 -0.46
N LEU A 132 19.91 -8.86 -0.68
CA LEU A 132 21.23 -8.47 -1.21
C LEU A 132 22.36 -8.71 -0.21
N LEU A 133 22.10 -8.51 1.08
CA LEU A 133 23.06 -8.79 2.13
C LEU A 133 23.26 -10.30 2.32
N GLU A 134 22.20 -11.11 2.18
CA GLU A 134 22.28 -12.57 2.26
C GLU A 134 22.97 -13.20 1.05
N ARG A 135 22.58 -12.81 -0.17
CA ARG A 135 23.07 -13.44 -1.41
C ARG A 135 24.32 -12.78 -1.99
N GLY A 136 24.56 -11.51 -1.69
CA GLY A 136 25.69 -10.72 -2.21
C GLY A 136 25.57 -10.29 -3.67
N LEU A 137 24.82 -11.02 -4.50
CA LEU A 137 24.55 -10.73 -5.91
C LEU A 137 23.11 -11.10 -6.28
N ILE A 138 22.40 -10.20 -6.96
CA ILE A 138 21.04 -10.45 -7.47
C ILE A 138 20.92 -9.89 -8.89
N ALA A 139 20.36 -10.70 -9.80
CA ALA A 139 19.99 -10.23 -11.13
C ALA A 139 18.67 -9.44 -11.07
N PHE A 140 18.62 -8.31 -11.76
CA PHE A 140 17.41 -7.46 -11.81
C PHE A 140 16.19 -8.21 -12.37
N SER A 141 16.41 -9.16 -13.29
CA SER A 141 15.39 -10.06 -13.82
C SER A 141 14.72 -10.94 -12.76
N GLU A 142 15.45 -11.32 -11.70
CA GLU A 142 14.87 -12.08 -10.59
C GLU A 142 14.00 -11.20 -9.70
N LEU A 143 14.42 -9.96 -9.46
CA LEU A 143 13.62 -8.99 -8.69
C LEU A 143 12.30 -8.67 -9.39
N ILE A 144 12.32 -8.48 -10.71
CA ILE A 144 11.09 -8.23 -11.48
C ILE A 144 10.12 -9.42 -11.33
N ARG A 145 10.63 -10.65 -11.40
CA ARG A 145 9.80 -11.87 -11.25
C ARG A 145 9.26 -12.04 -9.84
N GLN A 146 10.01 -11.65 -8.82
CA GLN A 146 9.58 -11.81 -7.43
C GLN A 146 8.55 -10.77 -7.02
N PHE A 147 8.72 -9.52 -7.43
CA PHE A 147 7.89 -8.42 -6.96
C PHE A 147 6.74 -8.07 -7.93
N ASP A 148 6.80 -8.53 -9.19
CA ASP A 148 5.80 -8.28 -10.23
C ASP A 148 5.52 -6.77 -10.43
N LEU A 149 6.58 -5.95 -10.36
CA LEU A 149 6.52 -4.51 -10.63
C LEU A 149 7.15 -4.14 -11.97
N PRO A 150 6.67 -3.06 -12.61
CA PRO A 150 7.29 -2.50 -13.79
C PRO A 150 8.77 -2.18 -13.57
N THR A 151 9.58 -2.51 -14.57
CA THR A 151 11.05 -2.33 -14.54
C THR A 151 11.45 -0.88 -14.34
N GLU A 152 10.71 0.07 -14.92
CA GLU A 152 10.98 1.50 -14.80
C GLU A 152 10.79 1.99 -13.36
N TYR A 153 9.74 1.52 -12.69
CA TYR A 153 9.46 1.86 -11.31
C TYR A 153 10.55 1.33 -10.38
N LEU A 154 10.89 0.05 -10.51
CA LEU A 154 11.93 -0.58 -9.70
C LEU A 154 13.29 0.10 -9.92
N ASN A 155 13.65 0.41 -11.17
CA ASN A 155 14.87 1.18 -11.48
C ASN A 155 14.86 2.56 -10.80
N SER A 156 13.75 3.30 -10.90
CA SER A 156 13.66 4.63 -10.28
C SER A 156 13.81 4.60 -8.76
N ILE A 157 13.30 3.55 -8.10
CA ILE A 157 13.44 3.34 -6.66
C ILE A 157 14.90 3.05 -6.32
N LEU A 158 15.51 2.10 -7.05
CA LEU A 158 16.91 1.72 -6.81
C LEU A 158 17.85 2.91 -7.00
N THR A 159 17.70 3.67 -8.08
CA THR A 159 18.58 4.81 -8.37
C THR A 159 18.39 5.95 -7.38
N ASN A 160 17.16 6.26 -6.99
CA ASN A 160 16.91 7.41 -6.12
C ASN A 160 17.16 7.11 -4.63
N ARG A 161 16.86 5.88 -4.17
CA ARG A 161 16.90 5.54 -2.74
C ARG A 161 18.07 4.65 -2.36
N ILE A 162 18.45 3.66 -3.16
CA ILE A 162 19.57 2.75 -2.80
C ILE A 162 20.92 3.41 -3.06
N ILE A 163 21.06 4.15 -4.16
CA ILE A 163 22.31 4.88 -4.45
C ILE A 163 22.44 6.14 -3.57
N GLY A 164 21.30 6.74 -3.19
CA GLY A 164 21.26 7.90 -2.30
C GLY A 164 21.51 7.56 -0.82
N SER A 165 21.04 6.39 -0.37
CA SER A 165 21.32 5.88 0.98
C SER A 165 22.70 5.22 1.00
N SER A 166 23.70 6.02 1.34
CA SER A 166 25.11 5.69 1.54
C SER A 166 25.42 4.56 2.55
N GLN A 167 24.42 3.81 3.03
CA GLN A 167 24.55 2.82 4.09
C GLN A 167 24.96 1.42 3.63
N HIS A 168 24.71 1.02 2.37
CA HIS A 168 24.91 -0.37 1.96
C HIS A 168 25.90 -0.59 0.80
N ASN A 169 26.50 0.47 0.25
CA ASN A 169 27.47 0.39 -0.88
C ASN A 169 27.03 -0.60 -1.98
N ILE A 170 25.74 -0.60 -2.28
CA ILE A 170 25.15 -1.44 -3.32
C ILE A 170 25.37 -0.70 -4.63
N LYS A 171 26.00 -1.38 -5.59
CA LYS A 171 26.20 -0.84 -6.94
C LYS A 171 25.31 -1.59 -7.91
N TYR A 172 24.74 -0.82 -8.82
CA TYR A 172 23.98 -1.33 -9.95
C TYR A 172 24.86 -1.23 -11.19
N GLU A 173 25.17 -2.36 -11.81
CA GLU A 173 25.88 -2.40 -13.08
C GLU A 173 25.24 -3.45 -13.98
N SER A 174 24.87 -3.02 -15.20
CA SER A 174 24.43 -3.90 -16.29
C SER A 174 23.33 -4.91 -15.92
N GLY A 175 22.33 -4.49 -15.14
CA GLY A 175 21.21 -5.37 -14.76
C GLY A 175 21.51 -6.32 -13.60
N THR A 176 22.63 -6.13 -12.91
CA THR A 176 22.96 -6.87 -11.68
C THR A 176 23.21 -5.90 -10.53
N LEU A 177 22.63 -6.21 -9.38
CA LEU A 177 22.91 -5.55 -8.13
C LEU A 177 23.92 -6.38 -7.37
N TYR A 178 24.99 -5.74 -6.92
CA TYR A 178 26.00 -6.38 -6.11
C TYR A 178 26.38 -5.51 -4.92
N THR A 179 26.66 -6.18 -3.81
CA THR A 179 27.16 -5.53 -2.60
C THR A 179 28.68 -5.40 -2.69
N GLU A 180 29.24 -4.26 -2.29
CA GLU A 180 30.70 -4.08 -2.30
C GLU A 180 31.44 -5.14 -1.47
N ASN A 181 30.84 -5.60 -0.37
CA ASN A 181 31.38 -6.70 0.45
C ASN A 181 31.54 -7.99 -0.36
N TYR A 182 30.58 -8.32 -1.23
CA TYR A 182 30.67 -9.50 -2.09
C TYR A 182 31.83 -9.39 -3.08
N VAL A 183 31.98 -8.22 -3.71
CA VAL A 183 33.10 -7.97 -4.64
C VAL A 183 34.45 -8.08 -3.94
N ARG A 184 34.58 -7.51 -2.73
CA ARG A 184 35.81 -7.61 -1.94
C ARG A 184 36.14 -9.04 -1.54
N LEU A 185 35.15 -9.84 -1.15
CA LEU A 185 35.34 -11.26 -0.85
C LEU A 185 35.84 -12.02 -2.09
N GLN A 186 35.19 -11.82 -3.24
CA GLN A 186 35.61 -12.45 -4.49
C GLN A 186 37.03 -12.03 -4.91
N GLN A 187 37.37 -10.75 -4.76
CA GLN A 187 38.73 -10.26 -5.01
C GLN A 187 39.76 -10.92 -4.09
N ASN A 188 39.48 -11.04 -2.80
CA ASN A 188 40.38 -11.67 -1.85
C ASN A 188 40.57 -13.17 -2.14
N ILE A 189 39.50 -13.87 -2.53
CA ILE A 189 39.56 -15.27 -2.94
C ILE A 189 40.44 -15.43 -4.19
N LEU A 190 40.23 -14.59 -5.20
CA LEU A 190 41.05 -14.60 -6.42
C LEU A 190 42.51 -14.30 -6.13
N ILE A 191 42.79 -13.29 -5.30
CA ILE A 191 44.15 -12.98 -4.85
C ILE A 191 44.76 -14.18 -4.14
N GLY A 192 44.02 -14.85 -3.25
CA GLY A 192 44.48 -16.07 -2.57
C GLY A 192 44.82 -17.21 -3.53
N TYR A 193 43.96 -17.49 -4.51
CA TYR A 193 44.22 -18.51 -5.54
C TYR A 193 45.42 -18.15 -6.41
N LEU A 194 45.50 -16.91 -6.89
CA LEU A 194 46.61 -16.44 -7.72
C LEU A 194 47.93 -16.44 -6.95
N GLN A 195 47.92 -16.04 -5.68
CA GLN A 195 49.08 -16.15 -4.80
C GLN A 195 49.49 -17.61 -4.62
N GLY A 196 48.55 -18.52 -4.36
CA GLY A 196 48.84 -19.95 -4.25
C GLY A 196 49.41 -20.57 -5.53
N ALA A 197 49.00 -20.08 -6.71
CA ALA A 197 49.49 -20.56 -8.00
C ALA A 197 50.85 -19.93 -8.40
N LEU A 198 51.12 -18.69 -8.00
CA LEU A 198 52.31 -17.93 -8.42
C LEU A 198 53.46 -18.02 -7.41
N LEU A 199 53.20 -18.34 -6.14
CA LEU A 199 54.25 -18.52 -5.14
C LEU A 199 54.69 -19.98 -5.06
N PRO A 200 56.00 -20.27 -5.08
CA PRO A 200 56.49 -21.64 -4.89
C PRO A 200 56.22 -22.11 -3.45
N LEU A 201 55.34 -23.10 -3.30
CA LEU A 201 55.13 -23.79 -2.03
C LEU A 201 56.33 -24.69 -1.73
N ARG A 202 56.87 -24.61 -0.52
CA ARG A 202 57.94 -25.52 -0.06
C ARG A 202 57.33 -26.90 0.21
N VAL A 203 57.90 -27.93 -0.40
CA VAL A 203 57.41 -29.33 -0.35
C VAL A 203 57.33 -29.89 1.09
N ASN A 204 58.03 -29.28 2.06
CA ASN A 204 58.02 -29.71 3.46
C ASN A 204 56.69 -29.46 4.21
N GLU A 205 55.76 -28.67 3.67
CA GLU A 205 54.44 -28.43 4.29
C GLU A 205 53.32 -29.31 3.69
N LEU A 206 53.66 -30.20 2.75
CA LEU A 206 52.72 -31.12 2.08
C LEU A 206 52.80 -32.56 2.60
N ILE A 207 53.62 -32.85 3.62
CA ILE A 207 53.78 -34.16 4.27
C ILE A 207 53.44 -34.03 5.75
#